data_AF-A0A6N7S745-F1
#
_entry.id   AF-A0A6N7S745-F1
#
_cell.length_a   1.000
_cell.length_b   1.000
_cell.length_c   1.000
_cell.angle_alpha   90.00
_cell.angle_beta   90.00
_cell.angle_gamma   90.00
#
_symmetry.space_group_name_H-M   'P 1'
#
loop_
_entity.id
_entity.type
_entity.pdbx_description
1 polymer ?
#
loop_
_entity_poly.entity_id
_entity_poly.type
_entity_poly.pdbx_seq_one_letter_code
_entity_poly.pdbx_strand_id
1 'polypeptide(L)'
;MTSNSPVCYANIPSGTSGRTHTERYSAVQPAGFGKIGMTIEEAADYTGIGRNTLRRLVDWGKIPVLRIGRKSIVRVDVICCFMQINEGRDLLDRNQVLAVD
;
A
#
# COMPACT_ATOMS: atom_id res chain seq x y z
N MET A 1 7.57 23.95 14.04
CA MET A 1 7.05 23.91 12.65
C MET A 1 7.91 22.95 11.85
N THR A 2 7.55 21.67 11.82
CA THR A 2 8.10 20.68 10.87
C THR A 2 6.97 19.75 10.50
N SER A 3 6.18 20.22 9.54
CA SER A 3 5.28 19.40 8.74
C SER A 3 6.11 18.46 7.89
N ASN A 4 5.98 17.14 8.04
CA ASN A 4 6.43 16.17 7.04
C ASN A 4 5.65 14.85 7.10
N SER A 5 5.01 14.59 5.96
CA SER A 5 4.53 13.33 5.39
C SER A 5 3.22 12.69 5.87
N PRO A 6 2.30 12.37 4.93
CA PRO A 6 1.03 11.73 5.23
C PRO A 6 1.27 10.24 5.47
N VAL A 7 1.13 9.80 6.71
CA VAL A 7 1.00 8.38 7.00
C VAL A 7 -0.40 7.99 6.54
N CYS A 8 -0.48 7.09 5.56
CA CYS A 8 -1.69 6.42 5.08
C CYS A 8 -2.43 5.73 6.27
N TYR A 9 -3.11 6.46 7.13
CA TYR A 9 -3.94 5.93 8.22
C TYR A 9 -5.39 5.83 7.74
N ALA A 10 -5.88 4.60 7.59
CA ALA A 10 -7.30 4.34 7.44
C ALA A 10 -8.06 4.93 8.65
N ASN A 11 -9.11 5.72 8.39
CA ASN A 11 -9.98 6.36 9.38
C ASN A 11 -10.64 5.32 10.32
N ILE A 12 -10.64 5.61 11.63
CA ILE A 12 -11.29 4.79 12.66
C ILE A 12 -12.15 5.70 13.53
N PRO A 13 -13.44 5.37 13.77
CA PRO A 13 -14.34 6.23 14.52
C PRO A 13 -13.90 6.38 15.98
N SER A 14 -13.92 7.63 16.44
CA SER A 14 -13.50 8.08 17.76
C SER A 14 -14.47 7.58 18.84
N GLY A 15 -14.12 6.50 19.53
CA GLY A 15 -14.96 5.90 20.58
C GLY A 15 -14.16 5.37 21.76
N THR A 16 -13.92 6.27 22.72
CA THR A 16 -13.73 6.08 24.17
C THR A 16 -12.84 4.96 24.73
N SER A 17 -11.96 5.40 25.64
CA SER A 17 -11.43 4.68 26.82
C SER A 17 -10.19 3.80 26.65
N GLY A 18 -9.04 4.39 26.98
CA GLY A 18 -8.20 3.86 28.06
C GLY A 18 -7.37 2.62 27.80
N ARG A 19 -7.00 2.33 26.55
CA ARG A 19 -5.93 1.36 26.24
C ARG A 19 -4.97 1.97 25.25
N THR A 20 -3.69 1.99 25.63
CA THR A 20 -2.54 2.33 24.81
C THR A 20 -2.75 1.82 23.39
N HIS A 21 -2.74 2.77 22.44
CA HIS A 21 -2.97 2.58 21.01
C HIS A 21 -2.09 1.47 20.39
N THR A 22 -1.04 1.05 21.09
CA THR A 22 -0.11 -0.01 20.69
C THR A 22 -0.69 -1.44 20.80
N GLU A 23 -1.57 -1.76 21.76
CA GLU A 23 -1.89 -3.17 22.06
C GLU A 23 -3.02 -3.80 21.24
N ARG A 24 -3.84 -3.01 20.53
CA ARG A 24 -4.83 -3.58 19.58
C ARG A 24 -4.29 -3.78 18.16
N TYR A 25 -3.10 -3.24 17.85
CA TYR A 25 -2.39 -3.46 16.57
C TYR A 25 -1.21 -4.43 16.68
N SER A 26 -0.98 -5.06 17.83
CA SER A 26 0.10 -6.04 18.00
C SER A 26 -0.07 -7.31 17.14
N ALA A 27 -1.26 -7.57 16.58
CA ALA A 27 -1.52 -8.70 15.67
C ALA A 27 -1.35 -8.37 14.18
N VAL A 28 -1.19 -7.09 13.82
CA VAL A 28 -0.87 -6.66 12.45
C VAL A 28 0.36 -5.77 12.56
N GLN A 29 1.51 -6.40 12.81
CA GLN A 29 2.78 -5.72 12.60
C GLN A 29 2.77 -5.22 11.16
N PRO A 30 2.93 -3.91 10.87
CA PRO A 30 3.10 -3.47 9.51
C PRO A 30 4.35 -4.16 8.99
N ALA A 31 4.17 -5.13 8.09
CA ALA A 31 5.23 -5.83 7.41
C ALA A 31 5.98 -4.82 6.53
N GLY A 32 6.82 -3.97 7.14
CA GLY A 32 7.29 -2.76 6.48
C GLY A 32 8.02 -1.75 7.36
N PHE A 33 7.95 -1.83 8.70
CA PHE A 33 8.78 -0.95 9.56
C PHE A 33 10.26 -1.35 9.44
N GLY A 34 10.93 -0.84 8.40
CA GLY A 34 12.34 -1.11 8.05
C GLY A 34 12.58 -1.76 6.67
N LYS A 35 11.55 -2.12 5.90
CA LYS A 35 11.72 -2.66 4.53
C LYS A 35 11.50 -1.56 3.50
N ILE A 36 12.42 -1.43 2.54
CA ILE A 36 12.35 -0.42 1.46
C ILE A 36 11.42 -0.90 0.31
N GLY A 37 11.25 -2.21 0.17
CA GLY A 37 10.36 -2.81 -0.81
C GLY A 37 9.76 -4.12 -0.33
N MET A 38 8.67 -4.51 -0.99
CA MET A 38 7.85 -5.67 -0.69
C MET A 38 7.51 -6.41 -1.99
N THR A 39 7.30 -7.73 -1.94
CA THR A 39 6.84 -8.48 -3.11
C THR A 39 5.37 -8.20 -3.43
N ILE A 40 4.89 -8.66 -4.60
CA ILE A 40 3.47 -8.55 -4.96
C ILE A 40 2.56 -9.23 -3.95
N GLU A 41 3.01 -10.34 -3.36
CA GLU A 41 2.30 -11.06 -2.31
C GLU A 41 2.21 -10.21 -1.03
N GLU A 42 3.35 -9.69 -0.56
CA GLU A 42 3.38 -8.81 0.62
C GLU A 42 2.55 -7.53 0.39
N ALA A 43 2.58 -6.96 -0.82
CA ALA A 43 1.77 -5.80 -1.18
C ALA A 43 0.26 -6.10 -1.21
N ALA A 44 -0.12 -7.31 -1.61
CA ALA A 44 -1.52 -7.74 -1.56
C ALA A 44 -2.02 -7.83 -0.12
N ASP A 45 -1.21 -8.40 0.77
CA ASP A 45 -1.53 -8.52 2.20
C ASP A 45 -1.55 -7.14 2.89
N TYR A 46 -0.68 -6.22 2.45
CA TYR A 46 -0.61 -4.85 3.00
C TYR A 46 -1.77 -3.96 2.55
N THR A 47 -2.10 -3.95 1.25
CA THR A 47 -3.11 -3.05 0.67
C THR A 47 -4.53 -3.62 0.68
N GLY A 48 -4.67 -4.95 0.81
CA GLY A 48 -5.93 -5.66 0.59
C GLY A 48 -6.30 -5.82 -0.90
N ILE A 49 -5.46 -5.38 -1.84
CA ILE A 49 -5.68 -5.57 -3.27
C ILE A 49 -5.27 -6.99 -3.67
N GLY A 50 -6.13 -7.71 -4.39
CA GLY A 50 -5.82 -9.05 -4.86
C GLY A 50 -4.56 -9.11 -5.73
N ARG A 51 -3.74 -10.17 -5.54
CA ARG A 51 -2.48 -10.41 -6.28
C ARG A 51 -2.63 -10.32 -7.81
N ASN A 52 -3.74 -10.83 -8.36
CA ASN A 52 -4.01 -10.76 -9.79
C ASN A 52 -4.23 -9.32 -10.27
N THR A 53 -4.91 -8.50 -9.47
CA THR A 53 -5.11 -7.08 -9.76
C THR A 53 -3.79 -6.33 -9.70
N LEU A 54 -2.96 -6.56 -8.67
CA LEU A 54 -1.62 -5.97 -8.60
C LEU A 54 -0.75 -6.37 -9.82
N ARG A 55 -0.78 -7.63 -10.24
CA ARG A 55 -0.08 -8.06 -11.47
C ARG A 55 -0.58 -7.31 -12.71
N ARG A 56 -1.89 -7.16 -12.88
CA ARG A 56 -2.47 -6.38 -14.00
C ARG A 56 -2.03 -4.91 -13.95
N LEU A 57 -2.01 -4.30 -12.77
CA LEU A 57 -1.56 -2.91 -12.59
C LEU A 57 -0.10 -2.73 -12.99
N VAL A 58 0.75 -3.71 -12.67
CA VAL A 58 2.15 -3.76 -13.11
C VAL A 58 2.23 -3.96 -14.63
N ASP A 59 1.49 -4.92 -15.19
CA ASP A 59 1.47 -5.20 -16.64
C ASP A 59 0.94 -3.99 -17.45
N TRP A 60 0.05 -3.19 -16.85
CA TRP A 60 -0.44 -1.95 -17.43
C TRP A 60 0.54 -0.79 -17.34
N GLY A 61 1.63 -0.93 -16.59
CA GLY A 61 2.60 0.13 -16.32
C GLY A 61 2.09 1.18 -15.35
N LYS A 62 1.14 0.85 -14.47
CA LYS A 62 0.59 1.77 -13.46
C LYS A 62 1.38 1.75 -12.15
N ILE A 63 2.00 0.60 -11.84
CA ILE A 63 2.84 0.41 -10.66
C ILE A 63 4.25 0.01 -11.12
N PRO A 64 5.29 0.79 -10.80
CA PRO A 64 6.66 0.45 -11.14
C PRO A 64 7.19 -0.66 -10.24
N VAL A 65 7.89 -1.64 -10.82
CA VAL A 65 8.46 -2.78 -10.09
C VAL A 65 9.91 -3.02 -10.45
N LEU A 66 10.68 -3.46 -9.46
CA LEU A 66 12.01 -4.01 -9.67
C LEU A 66 11.90 -5.52 -9.84
N ARG A 67 12.35 -6.03 -10.99
CA ARG A 67 12.38 -7.48 -11.26
C ARG A 67 13.71 -8.07 -10.79
N ILE A 68 13.63 -9.00 -9.84
CA ILE A 68 14.78 -9.76 -9.34
C ILE A 68 14.50 -11.24 -9.56
N GLY A 69 15.13 -11.81 -10.58
CA GLY A 69 14.84 -13.15 -11.05
C GLY A 69 13.36 -13.30 -11.45
N ARG A 70 12.63 -14.16 -10.74
CA ARG A 70 11.19 -14.40 -10.96
C ARG A 70 10.28 -13.55 -10.07
N LYS A 71 10.84 -12.78 -9.14
CA LYS A 71 10.07 -11.94 -8.20
C LYS A 71 9.99 -10.51 -8.70
N SER A 72 8.83 -9.89 -8.47
CA SER A 72 8.62 -8.45 -8.69
C SER A 72 8.52 -7.79 -7.33
N ILE A 73 9.37 -6.80 -7.08
CA ILE A 73 9.43 -6.03 -5.83
C ILE A 73 8.91 -4.63 -6.09
N VAL A 74 7.97 -4.18 -5.28
CA VAL A 74 7.45 -2.81 -5.28
C VAL A 74 8.01 -2.06 -4.09
N ARG A 75 8.40 -0.80 -4.27
CA ARG A 75 8.81 0.05 -3.14
C ARG A 75 7.61 0.38 -2.25
N VAL A 76 7.85 0.49 -0.95
CA VAL A 76 6.79 0.82 0.02
C VAL A 76 6.21 2.22 -0.26
N ASP A 77 7.07 3.21 -0.51
CA ASP A 77 6.65 4.59 -0.80
C ASP A 77 5.71 4.65 -2.03
N VAL A 78 6.09 3.92 -3.08
CA VAL A 78 5.34 3.82 -4.34
C VAL A 78 3.94 3.25 -4.09
N ILE A 79 3.82 2.21 -3.26
CA ILE A 79 2.52 1.63 -2.92
C ILE A 79 1.63 2.59 -2.12
N CYS A 80 2.14 3.28 -1.10
CA CYS A 80 1.33 4.25 -0.34
C CYS A 80 0.94 5.45 -1.22
N CYS A 81 1.84 5.96 -2.08
CA CYS A 81 1.48 6.97 -3.08
C CYS A 81 0.40 6.46 -4.07
N PHE A 82 0.55 5.24 -4.59
CA PHE A 82 -0.43 4.64 -5.51
C PHE A 82 -1.81 4.54 -4.87
N MET A 83 -1.88 4.12 -3.61
CA MET A 83 -3.13 4.04 -2.87
C MET A 83 -3.80 5.41 -2.74
N GLN A 84 -3.02 6.42 -2.35
CA GLN A 84 -3.54 7.77 -2.11
C GLN A 84 -4.08 8.44 -3.39
N ILE A 85 -3.38 8.31 -4.53
CA ILE A 85 -3.83 8.94 -5.78
C ILE A 85 -5.02 8.21 -6.43
N ASN A 86 -5.21 6.93 -6.10
CA ASN A 86 -6.26 6.08 -6.66
C ASN A 86 -7.41 5.81 -5.68
N GLU A 87 -7.52 6.54 -4.57
CA GLU A 87 -8.66 6.42 -3.66
C GLU A 87 -9.98 6.68 -4.40
N GLY A 88 -10.94 5.77 -4.21
CA GLY A 88 -12.26 5.84 -4.84
C GLY A 88 -12.29 5.53 -6.35
N ARG A 89 -11.18 5.07 -6.95
CA ARG A 89 -11.13 4.68 -8.37
C ARG A 89 -11.31 3.18 -8.54
N ASP A 90 -11.89 2.77 -9.66
CA ASP A 90 -11.94 1.35 -10.02
C ASP A 90 -10.59 0.87 -10.52
N LEU A 91 -9.92 0.02 -9.72
CA LEU A 91 -8.63 -0.57 -10.07
C LEU A 91 -8.71 -1.63 -11.18
N LEU A 92 -9.91 -2.07 -11.56
CA LEU A 92 -10.15 -3.01 -12.64
C LEU A 92 -10.31 -2.32 -14.00
N ASP A 93 -10.51 -1.00 -14.02
CA ASP A 93 -10.55 -0.18 -15.22
C ASP A 93 -9.21 0.54 -15.45
N ARG A 94 -8.49 0.12 -16.50
CA ARG A 94 -7.18 0.67 -16.88
C ARG A 94 -7.22 2.18 -17.14
N ASN A 95 -8.36 2.70 -17.59
CA ASN A 95 -8.53 4.10 -17.97
C ASN A 95 -8.74 5.01 -16.76
N GLN A 96 -9.27 4.49 -15.65
CA GLN A 96 -9.45 5.28 -14.42
C GLN A 96 -8.19 5.32 -13.56
N VAL A 97 -7.41 4.25 -13.55
CA VAL A 97 -6.20 4.13 -12.72
C VAL A 97 -5.12 5.10 -13.18
N LEU A 98 -4.62 5.90 -12.24
CA LEU A 98 -3.46 6.75 -12.41
C LEU A 98 -2.17 5.95 -12.17
N ALA A 99 -1.19 6.16 -13.04
CA ALA A 99 0.14 5.60 -12.87
C ALA A 99 0.89 6.41 -11.81
N VAL A 100 1.71 5.71 -11.03
CA VAL A 100 2.70 6.33 -10.15
C VAL A 100 4.08 6.12 -10.78
N ASP A 101 4.94 7.14 -10.72
CA ASP A 101 6.32 7.12 -11.22
C ASP A 101 7.31 7.07 -10.05
#